data_AF-A0A9N9JVM6-F1
#
_entry.id   AF-A0A9N9JVM6-F1
#
_cell.length_a   1.000
_cell.length_b   1.000
_cell.length_c   1.000
_cell.angle_alpha   90.00
_cell.angle_beta   90.00
_cell.angle_gamma   90.00
#
_symmetry.space_group_name_H-M   'P 1'
#
loop_
_entity.id
_entity.type
_entity.pdbx_description
1 polymer ?
#
loop_
_entity_poly.entity_id
_entity_poly.type
_entity_poly.pdbx_seq_one_letter_code
_entity_poly.pdbx_strand_id
1 'polypeptide(L)'
;MRNELSLLVTAHKKQLETDYLNDNECEIVDNMVEILEPMLVAMELLLSSSYPSIFDIYLNFLELLHHLSKFLDNELHMTDQYMIADSIWSKLNEYWYMLEESTTIATIL
;
A
#
# COMPACT_ATOMS: atom_id res chain seq x y z
N MET A 1 -11.10 -4.68 -11.79
CA MET A 1 -9.67 -4.60 -11.44
C MET A 1 -9.10 -5.86 -10.77
N ARG A 2 -9.38 -6.23 -9.51
CA ARG A 2 -8.80 -7.46 -8.89
C ARG A 2 -9.03 -8.73 -9.73
N ASN A 3 -10.22 -8.87 -10.33
CA ASN A 3 -10.58 -9.98 -11.22
C ASN A 3 -9.88 -9.93 -12.58
N GLU A 4 -9.55 -8.74 -13.10
CA GLU A 4 -8.90 -8.59 -14.41
C GLU A 4 -7.39 -8.77 -14.29
N LEU A 5 -6.78 -8.24 -13.23
CA LEU A 5 -5.38 -8.50 -12.89
C LEU A 5 -5.17 -9.97 -12.53
N SER A 6 -6.06 -10.57 -11.74
CA SER A 6 -5.97 -12.01 -11.45
C SER A 6 -6.19 -12.85 -12.70
N LEU A 7 -7.11 -12.50 -13.60
CA LEU A 7 -7.27 -13.17 -14.90
C LEU A 7 -6.03 -13.04 -15.78
N LEU A 8 -5.42 -11.85 -15.84
CA LEU A 8 -4.23 -11.59 -16.67
C LEU A 8 -3.01 -12.35 -16.14
N VAL A 9 -2.78 -12.29 -14.83
CA VAL A 9 -1.71 -13.02 -14.13
C VAL A 9 -1.93 -14.52 -14.29
N THR A 10 -3.15 -15.03 -14.14
CA THR A 10 -3.44 -16.47 -14.29
C THR A 10 -3.30 -16.94 -15.74
N ALA A 11 -3.71 -16.13 -16.72
CA ALA A 11 -3.63 -16.47 -18.15
C ALA A 11 -2.19 -16.51 -18.67
N HIS A 12 -1.30 -15.68 -18.13
CA HIS A 12 0.11 -15.62 -18.54
C HIS A 12 1.07 -16.22 -17.51
N LYS A 13 0.56 -16.78 -16.39
CA LYS A 13 1.36 -17.37 -15.30
C LYS A 13 2.42 -18.32 -15.83
N LYS A 14 2.00 -19.22 -16.72
CA LYS A 14 2.86 -20.24 -17.32
C LYS A 14 3.90 -19.72 -18.31
N GLN A 15 3.72 -18.49 -18.82
CA GLN A 15 4.65 -17.79 -19.72
C GLN A 15 5.59 -16.86 -18.94
N LEU A 16 5.11 -16.24 -17.86
CA LEU A 16 5.88 -15.44 -16.92
C LEU A 16 6.87 -16.31 -16.10
N GLU A 17 6.41 -17.48 -15.62
CA GLU A 17 7.24 -18.48 -14.90
C GLU A 17 8.35 -19.07 -15.78
N THR A 18 8.17 -19.13 -17.11
CA THR A 18 9.15 -19.73 -18.03
C THR A 18 10.17 -18.74 -18.60
N ASP A 19 9.80 -17.47 -18.79
CA ASP A 19 10.62 -16.50 -19.54
C ASP A 19 11.18 -15.35 -18.69
N TYR A 20 10.64 -15.05 -17.49
CA TYR A 20 10.97 -13.80 -16.77
C TYR A 20 11.14 -13.90 -15.25
N LEU A 21 10.44 -14.81 -14.56
CA LEU A 21 10.48 -14.89 -13.10
C LEU A 21 10.66 -16.34 -12.66
N ASN A 22 11.65 -16.60 -11.80
CA ASN A 22 11.73 -17.85 -11.05
C ASN A 22 10.75 -17.84 -9.87
N ASP A 23 10.52 -19.02 -9.25
CA ASP A 23 9.55 -19.17 -8.15
C ASP A 23 9.74 -18.15 -7.00
N ASN A 24 10.98 -17.76 -6.69
CA ASN A 24 11.31 -16.77 -5.66
C ASN A 24 10.96 -15.34 -6.10
N GLU A 25 11.12 -15.02 -7.40
CA GLU A 25 10.73 -13.71 -7.93
C GLU A 25 9.20 -13.56 -8.02
N CYS A 26 8.47 -14.65 -8.31
CA CYS A 26 7.02 -14.68 -8.19
C CYS A 26 6.54 -14.42 -6.76
N GLU A 27 7.19 -15.02 -5.76
CA GLU A 27 6.89 -14.78 -4.35
C GLU A 27 7.11 -13.31 -3.97
N ILE A 28 8.22 -12.70 -4.41
CA ILE A 28 8.48 -11.27 -4.19
C ILE A 28 7.37 -10.40 -4.80
N VAL A 29 6.91 -10.70 -6.01
CA VAL A 29 5.82 -9.95 -6.67
C VAL A 29 4.51 -10.09 -5.89
N ASP A 30 4.14 -11.29 -5.47
CA ASP A 30 2.92 -11.51 -4.68
C ASP A 30 2.95 -10.71 -3.37
N ASN A 31 4.11 -10.69 -2.72
CA ASN A 31 4.30 -9.92 -1.50
C ASN A 31 4.23 -8.40 -1.73
N MET A 32 4.77 -7.90 -2.85
CA MET A 32 4.63 -6.49 -3.23
C MET A 32 3.16 -6.13 -3.49
N VAL A 33 2.40 -7.01 -4.14
CA VAL A 33 0.97 -6.81 -4.37
C VAL A 33 0.23 -6.73 -3.03
N GLU A 34 0.56 -7.57 -2.06
CA GLU A 34 -0.07 -7.54 -0.73
C GLU A 34 0.20 -6.22 0.02
N ILE A 35 1.43 -5.70 -0.07
CA ILE A 35 1.80 -4.42 0.56
C ILE A 35 1.06 -3.24 -0.12
N LEU A 36 0.98 -3.25 -1.46
CA LEU A 36 0.52 -2.11 -2.25
C LEU A 36 -0.99 -2.10 -2.54
N GLU A 37 -1.68 -3.23 -2.45
CA GLU A 37 -3.11 -3.32 -2.79
C GLU A 37 -3.97 -2.31 -2.02
N PRO A 38 -3.81 -2.12 -0.69
CA PRO A 38 -4.61 -1.13 0.04
C PRO A 38 -4.37 0.31 -0.43
N MET A 39 -3.17 0.64 -0.94
CA MET A 39 -2.90 1.96 -1.51
C MET A 39 -3.69 2.21 -2.77
N LEU A 40 -3.78 1.19 -3.63
CA LEU A 40 -4.58 1.27 -4.84
C LEU A 40 -6.06 1.51 -4.50
N VAL A 41 -6.60 0.75 -3.53
CA VAL A 41 -7.99 0.91 -3.06
C VAL A 41 -8.23 2.30 -2.50
N ALA A 42 -7.33 2.80 -1.62
CA ALA A 42 -7.44 4.14 -1.06
C ALA A 42 -7.41 5.22 -2.16
N MET A 43 -6.52 5.07 -3.14
CA MET A 43 -6.42 6.00 -4.26
C MET A 43 -7.68 5.98 -5.14
N GLU A 44 -8.23 4.80 -5.46
CA GLU A 44 -9.50 4.68 -6.19
C GLU A 44 -10.65 5.35 -5.45
N LEU A 45 -10.76 5.13 -4.14
CA LEU A 45 -11.78 5.77 -3.31
C LEU A 45 -11.67 7.29 -3.33
N LEU A 46 -10.47 7.83 -3.08
CA LEU A 46 -10.22 9.26 -3.04
C LEU A 46 -10.42 9.92 -4.41
N LEU A 47 -10.05 9.26 -5.51
CA LEU A 47 -10.24 9.76 -6.87
C LEU A 47 -11.69 9.64 -7.36
N SER A 48 -12.45 8.67 -6.83
CA SER A 48 -13.87 8.51 -7.17
C SER A 48 -14.74 9.66 -6.64
N SER A 49 -14.26 10.34 -5.58
CA SER A 49 -14.91 11.53 -5.04
C SER A 49 -14.43 12.77 -5.76
N SER A 50 -15.35 13.64 -6.18
CA SER A 50 -14.98 14.95 -6.73
C SER A 50 -14.36 15.87 -5.67
N TYR A 51 -14.66 15.63 -4.39
CA TYR A 51 -14.13 16.37 -3.25
C TYR A 51 -14.06 15.42 -2.03
N PRO A 52 -13.00 14.59 -1.91
CA PRO A 52 -12.81 13.79 -0.71
C PRO A 52 -12.72 14.70 0.51
N SER A 53 -13.46 14.37 1.57
CA SER A 53 -13.41 15.13 2.81
C SER A 53 -12.09 14.90 3.53
N ILE A 54 -11.71 15.83 4.42
CA ILE A 54 -10.52 15.64 5.26
C ILE A 54 -10.62 14.36 6.11
N PHE A 55 -11.85 13.97 6.50
CA PHE A 55 -12.10 12.73 7.23
C PHE A 55 -11.87 11.49 6.36
N ASP A 56 -12.29 11.52 5.09
CA ASP A 56 -12.04 10.42 4.14
C ASP A 56 -10.53 10.21 3.95
N ILE A 57 -9.77 11.31 3.81
CA ILE A 57 -8.31 11.27 3.71
C ILE A 57 -7.72 10.69 5.00
N TYR A 58 -8.18 11.15 6.17
CA TYR A 58 -7.74 10.69 7.49
C TYR A 58 -7.90 9.18 7.66
N LEU A 59 -9.11 8.68 7.35
CA LEU A 59 -9.44 7.27 7.52
C LEU A 59 -8.60 6.38 6.63
N ASN A 60 -8.46 6.75 5.34
CA ASN A 60 -7.61 6.01 4.40
C ASN A 60 -6.14 6.00 4.86
N PHE A 61 -5.62 7.12 5.37
CA PHE A 61 -4.25 7.19 5.88
C PHE A 61 -4.01 6.26 7.07
N LEU A 62 -4.94 6.25 8.03
CA LEU A 62 -4.86 5.37 9.21
C LEU A 62 -4.94 3.89 8.82
N GLU A 63 -5.82 3.54 7.89
CA GLU A 63 -5.93 2.16 7.38
C GLU A 63 -4.63 1.71 6.70
N LEU A 64 -3.98 2.57 5.91
CA LEU A 64 -2.70 2.28 5.29
C LEU A 64 -1.58 2.08 6.32
N LEU A 65 -1.48 2.96 7.32
CA LEU A 65 -0.49 2.83 8.39
C LEU A 65 -0.70 1.54 9.19
N HIS A 66 -1.95 1.20 9.49
CA HIS A 66 -2.29 -0.03 10.20
C HIS A 66 -2.01 -1.29 9.35
N HIS A 67 -2.24 -1.24 8.04
CA HIS A 67 -1.88 -2.35 7.15
C HIS A 67 -0.38 -2.59 7.14
N LEU A 68 0.40 -1.52 6.96
CA LEU A 68 1.85 -1.60 6.91
C LEU A 68 2.46 -2.05 8.24
N SER A 69 1.87 -1.68 9.38
CA SER A 69 2.39 -2.09 10.69
C SER A 69 2.39 -3.61 10.89
N LYS A 70 1.49 -4.34 10.23
CA LYS A 70 1.46 -5.81 10.28
C LYS A 70 2.74 -6.45 9.71
N PHE A 71 3.38 -5.80 8.75
CA PHE A 71 4.66 -6.24 8.19
C PHE A 71 5.85 -5.82 9.05
N LEU A 72 5.68 -4.80 9.90
CA LEU A 72 6.69 -4.32 10.84
C LEU A 72 6.73 -5.15 12.14
N ASP A 73 5.57 -5.65 12.57
CA ASP A 73 5.41 -6.43 13.81
C ASP A 73 5.93 -7.87 13.69
N ASN A 74 6.26 -8.34 12.48
CA ASN A 74 6.90 -9.64 12.29
C ASN A 74 8.38 -9.58 12.70
N GLU A 75 8.76 -10.34 13.73
CA GLU A 75 10.11 -10.38 14.35
C GLU A 75 11.27 -10.73 13.37
N LEU A 76 10.95 -11.12 12.12
CA LEU A 76 11.89 -11.33 11.03
C LEU A 76 12.04 -10.05 10.19
N HIS A 77 12.67 -9.03 10.78
CA HIS A 77 13.09 -7.77 10.14
C HIS A 77 14.13 -7.93 9.00
N MET A 78 14.30 -9.14 8.45
CA MET A 78 15.29 -9.50 7.42
C MET A 78 14.67 -9.89 6.07
N THR A 79 13.37 -9.66 5.88
CA THR A 79 12.69 -9.91 4.60
C THR A 79 12.63 -8.63 3.76
N ASP A 80 12.70 -8.77 2.43
CA ASP A 80 12.54 -7.64 1.50
C ASP A 80 11.20 -6.90 1.70
N GLN A 81 10.17 -7.63 2.15
CA GLN A 81 8.87 -7.09 2.52
C GLN A 81 8.95 -6.08 3.66
N TYR A 82 9.71 -6.39 4.71
CA TYR A 82 9.90 -5.50 5.85
C TYR A 82 10.53 -4.18 5.40
N MET A 83 11.61 -4.25 4.60
CA MET A 83 12.30 -3.03 4.13
C MET A 83 11.39 -2.14 3.27
N ILE A 84 10.58 -2.75 2.41
CA ILE A 84 9.62 -2.02 1.57
C ILE A 84 8.51 -1.42 2.44
N ALA A 85 7.90 -2.21 3.32
CA ALA A 85 6.82 -1.75 4.20
C ALA A 85 7.30 -0.64 5.15
N ASP A 86 8.49 -0.75 5.72
CA ASP A 86 9.11 0.26 6.59
C ASP A 86 9.36 1.57 5.85
N SER A 87 9.94 1.49 4.64
CA SER A 87 10.18 2.68 3.82
C SER A 87 8.90 3.41 3.47
N ILE A 88 7.85 2.66 3.11
CA ILE A 88 6.54 3.21 2.77
C ILE A 88 5.86 3.79 4.02
N TRP A 89 5.88 3.06 5.14
CA TRP A 89 5.29 3.49 6.40
C TRP A 89 5.94 4.78 6.90
N SER A 90 7.27 4.85 6.87
CA SER A 90 8.04 6.03 7.25
C SER A 90 7.66 7.25 6.41
N LYS A 91 7.53 7.06 5.09
CA LYS A 91 7.13 8.14 4.18
C LYS A 91 5.69 8.61 4.41
N LEU A 92 4.76 7.68 4.63
CA LEU A 92 3.39 8.03 5.00
C LEU A 92 3.36 8.75 6.35
N ASN A 93 4.07 8.27 7.36
CA ASN A 93 4.09 8.90 8.67
C ASN A 93 4.62 10.36 8.62
N GLU A 94 5.59 10.64 7.76
CA GLU A 94 6.05 12.01 7.48
C GLU A 94 4.92 12.89 6.91
N TYR A 95 4.18 12.40 5.91
CA TYR A 95 3.04 13.12 5.34
C TYR A 95 1.89 13.28 6.33
N TRP A 96 1.65 12.28 7.17
CA TRP A 96 0.67 12.33 8.22
C TRP A 96 0.94 13.47 9.20
N TYR A 97 2.19 13.58 9.66
CA TYR A 97 2.60 14.66 10.56
C TYR A 97 2.37 16.05 9.95
N MET A 98 2.68 16.23 8.66
CA MET A 98 2.43 17.49 7.95
C MET A 98 0.92 17.81 7.86
N LEU A 99 0.08 16.79 7.61
CA LEU A 99 -1.37 16.93 7.57
C LEU A 99 -1.92 17.31 8.95
N GLU A 100 -1.48 16.64 10.01
CA GLU A 100 -1.84 16.93 11.40
C GLU A 100 -1.48 18.34 11.82
N GLU A 101 -0.26 18.79 11.49
CA GLU A 101 0.17 20.16 11.78
C GLU A 101 -0.74 21.17 11.08
N SER A 102 -0.99 20.99 9.77
CA SER A 102 -1.82 21.91 8.99
C SER A 102 -3.30 21.94 9.43
N THR A 103 -3.87 20.80 9.78
CA THR A 103 -5.26 20.68 10.26
C THR A 103 -5.42 21.21 11.67
N THR A 104 -4.44 21.00 12.55
CA THR A 104 -4.41 21.59 13.90
C THR A 104 -4.37 23.11 13.81
N ILE A 105 -3.51 23.66 12.93
CA ILE A 105 -3.45 25.09 12.66
C ILE A 105 -4.81 25.61 12.13
N ALA A 106 -5.41 24.91 11.17
CA ALA A 106 -6.70 25.29 10.58
C ALA A 106 -7.90 25.17 11.54
N THR A 107 -7.79 24.36 12.60
CA THR A 107 -8.86 24.20 13.61
C THR A 107 -8.73 25.23 14.74
N ILE A 108 -7.53 25.78 14.95
CA ILE A 108 -7.25 26.81 15.97
C ILE A 108 -7.51 28.23 15.44
N LEU A 109 -7.31 28.48 14.14
CA LEU A 109 -7.53 29.75 13.45
C LEU A 109 -9.00 29.99 13.07
#